data_AF-A0A930HV68-F1
#
_entry.id   AF-A0A930HV68-F1
#
_cell.length_a   1.000
_cell.length_b   1.000
_cell.length_c   1.000
_cell.angle_alpha   90.00
_cell.angle_beta   90.00
_cell.angle_gamma   90.00
#
_symmetry.space_group_name_H-M   'P 1'
#
loop_
_entity.id
_entity.type
_entity.pdbx_description
1 polymer ?
#
loop_
_entity_poly.entity_id
_entity_poly.type
_entity_poly.pdbx_seq_one_letter_code
_entity_poly.pdbx_strand_id
1 'polypeptide(L)'
;MQYPLPRFEHLAALRQAWQLLKQNKSLYRYPLIISLLTFGTLGYMFFSDHTSSSSLASYLPLVVGTLNGILTYLFLMQVVKFFAGEAYPARTRVAHLKHFAGFVLLALLFGLGAGVGLVLFFVPGFYFLNRCFLAPMLYLDGKAGIFASFRESWTRTKGHFYTLLSALGIVLLLAAVNAVTLQLATIIILPVATLYLFILYRYLQEIPQDKTPAL
;
A
#
# COMPACT_ATOMS: atom_id res chain seq x y z
N MET A 1 10.88 31.02 -0.65
CA MET A 1 10.93 31.04 -2.13
C MET A 1 10.98 29.58 -2.59
N GLN A 2 9.81 29.02 -2.91
CA GLN A 2 9.66 27.62 -3.34
C GLN A 2 9.94 27.57 -4.85
N TYR A 3 10.98 26.85 -5.25
CA TYR A 3 11.08 26.38 -6.64
C TYR A 3 9.79 25.59 -6.92
N PRO A 4 9.03 25.87 -8.01
CA PRO A 4 7.94 24.99 -8.38
C PRO A 4 8.56 23.62 -8.63
N LEU A 5 8.22 22.65 -7.79
CA LEU A 5 8.65 21.28 -7.98
C LEU A 5 8.30 20.88 -9.43
N PRO A 6 9.25 20.30 -10.18
CA PRO A 6 8.99 19.87 -11.55
C PRO A 6 7.77 18.94 -11.56
N ARG A 7 6.94 19.04 -12.60
CA ARG A 7 5.70 18.26 -12.70
C ARG A 7 6.00 16.77 -12.49
N PHE A 8 5.29 16.13 -11.57
CA PHE A 8 5.54 14.72 -11.24
C PHE A 8 5.36 13.83 -12.48
N GLU A 9 6.41 13.09 -12.84
CA GLU A 9 6.40 12.21 -14.00
C GLU A 9 6.12 10.77 -13.57
N HIS A 10 4.86 10.36 -13.71
CA HIS A 10 4.39 9.03 -13.32
C HIS A 10 5.15 7.88 -14.00
N LEU A 11 5.48 8.02 -15.28
CA LEU A 11 6.22 7.01 -16.03
C LEU A 11 7.66 6.89 -15.55
N ALA A 12 8.32 8.02 -15.25
CA ALA A 12 9.65 8.02 -14.68
C ALA A 12 9.64 7.39 -13.27
N ALA A 13 8.63 7.69 -12.44
CA ALA A 13 8.48 7.10 -11.12
C ALA A 13 8.23 5.59 -11.17
N LEU A 14 7.41 5.11 -12.13
CA LEU A 14 7.20 3.68 -12.37
C LEU A 14 8.48 2.99 -12.85
N ARG A 15 9.22 3.60 -13.77
CA ARG A 15 10.52 3.08 -14.24
C ARG A 15 11.53 3.00 -13.10
N GLN A 16 11.59 4.02 -12.26
CA GLN A 16 12.45 4.06 -11.09
C GLN A 16 12.05 2.98 -10.07
N ALA A 17 10.76 2.84 -9.77
CA ALA A 17 10.24 1.76 -8.92
C ALA A 17 10.64 0.38 -9.44
N TRP A 18 10.54 0.17 -10.76
CA TRP A 18 10.96 -1.06 -11.42
C TRP A 18 12.47 -1.31 -11.34
N GLN A 19 13.28 -0.27 -11.51
CA GLN A 19 14.73 -0.36 -11.35
C GLN A 19 15.14 -0.70 -9.91
N LEU A 20 14.53 -0.05 -8.91
CA LEU A 20 14.77 -0.32 -7.50
C LEU A 20 14.41 -1.75 -7.12
N LEU A 21 13.29 -2.25 -7.65
CA LEU A 21 12.87 -3.64 -7.45
C LEU A 21 13.85 -4.63 -8.09
N LYS A 22 14.36 -4.35 -9.29
CA LYS A 22 15.38 -5.19 -9.94
C LYS A 22 16.70 -5.23 -9.17
N GLN A 23 17.11 -4.11 -8.60
CA GLN A 23 18.33 -4.00 -7.81
C GLN A 23 18.21 -4.74 -6.46
N ASN A 24 17.02 -4.73 -5.84
CA ASN A 24 16.82 -5.29 -4.50
C ASN A 24 15.95 -6.53 -4.50
N LYS A 25 16.59 -7.70 -4.64
CA LYS A 25 15.91 -9.02 -4.59
C LYS A 25 15.18 -9.29 -3.28
N SER A 26 15.57 -8.63 -2.18
CA SER A 26 14.94 -8.79 -0.87
C SER A 26 13.47 -8.33 -0.85
N LEU A 27 13.06 -7.43 -1.75
CA LEU A 27 11.70 -6.90 -1.84
C LEU A 27 10.70 -7.93 -2.40
N TYR A 28 11.17 -9.03 -3.01
CA TYR A 28 10.29 -10.10 -3.51
C TYR A 28 9.86 -11.10 -2.44
N ARG A 29 10.51 -11.11 -1.26
CA ARG A 29 10.29 -12.14 -0.22
C ARG A 29 8.83 -12.22 0.23
N TYR A 30 8.25 -11.11 0.66
CA TYR A 30 6.88 -11.08 1.16
C TYR A 30 5.82 -11.18 0.04
N PRO A 31 5.94 -10.46 -1.10
CA PRO A 31 4.99 -10.61 -2.21
C PRO A 31 4.90 -12.04 -2.76
N LEU A 32 6.00 -12.80 -2.78
CA LEU A 32 6.00 -14.22 -3.15
C LEU A 32 5.14 -15.07 -2.21
N ILE A 33 5.34 -14.91 -0.89
CA ILE A 33 4.60 -15.67 0.12
C ILE A 33 3.10 -15.32 0.03
N ILE A 34 2.77 -14.03 -0.09
CA ILE A 34 1.39 -13.57 -0.26
C ILE A 34 0.75 -14.21 -1.51
N SER A 35 1.46 -14.19 -2.64
CA SER A 35 0.94 -14.77 -3.88
C SER A 35 0.72 -16.28 -3.77
N LEU A 36 1.66 -17.01 -3.15
CA LEU A 36 1.54 -18.46 -2.95
C LEU A 36 0.37 -18.81 -2.04
N LEU A 37 0.24 -18.11 -0.91
CA LEU A 37 -0.87 -18.31 0.03
C LEU A 37 -2.21 -18.03 -0.65
N THR A 38 -2.31 -16.92 -1.37
CA THR A 38 -3.60 -16.52 -1.96
C THR A 38 -3.98 -17.39 -3.15
N PHE A 39 -3.02 -17.77 -3.98
CA PHE A 39 -3.25 -18.73 -5.06
C PHE A 39 -3.66 -20.10 -4.52
N GLY A 40 -3.01 -20.58 -3.45
CA GLY A 40 -3.39 -21.82 -2.76
C GLY A 40 -4.83 -21.78 -2.24
N THR A 41 -5.26 -20.66 -1.67
CA THR A 41 -6.65 -20.50 -1.21
C THR A 41 -7.66 -20.39 -2.34
N LEU A 42 -7.32 -19.72 -3.43
CA LEU A 42 -8.18 -19.64 -4.60
C LEU A 42 -8.34 -21.02 -5.24
N GLY A 43 -7.24 -21.75 -5.40
CA GLY A 43 -7.26 -23.14 -5.85
C GLY A 43 -8.13 -24.01 -4.94
N TYR A 44 -7.96 -23.90 -3.62
CA TYR A 44 -8.83 -24.60 -2.67
C TYR A 44 -10.31 -24.26 -2.88
N MET A 45 -10.68 -22.98 -3.01
CA MET A 45 -12.07 -22.59 -3.24
C MET A 45 -12.65 -23.11 -4.56
N PHE A 46 -11.85 -23.14 -5.63
CA PHE A 46 -12.31 -23.58 -6.96
C PHE A 46 -12.43 -25.10 -7.09
N PHE A 47 -11.51 -25.86 -6.48
CA PHE A 47 -11.47 -27.33 -6.60
C PHE A 47 -12.17 -28.07 -5.46
N SER A 48 -12.46 -27.39 -4.34
CA SER A 48 -13.26 -28.00 -3.29
C SER A 48 -14.71 -28.06 -3.76
N ASP A 49 -15.16 -29.26 -4.09
CA ASP A 49 -16.58 -29.53 -4.34
C ASP A 49 -17.40 -28.95 -3.18
N HIS A 50 -18.53 -28.31 -3.50
CA HIS A 50 -19.40 -27.63 -2.53
C HIS A 50 -20.17 -28.64 -1.64
N THR A 51 -19.52 -29.71 -1.21
CA THR A 51 -20.03 -30.73 -0.31
C THR A 51 -19.90 -30.25 1.14
N SER A 52 -20.83 -29.35 1.48
CA SER A 52 -21.49 -29.24 2.79
C SER A 52 -20.89 -30.05 3.95
N SER A 53 -20.13 -29.39 4.81
CA SER A 53 -20.23 -29.51 6.28
C SER A 53 -19.30 -28.50 6.93
N SER A 54 -19.66 -28.06 8.14
CA SER A 54 -18.94 -27.16 9.04
C SER A 54 -17.54 -27.67 9.41
N SER A 55 -16.64 -27.73 8.44
CA SER A 55 -15.25 -28.16 8.62
C SER A 55 -14.36 -26.95 8.91
N LEU A 56 -13.25 -27.18 9.60
CA LEU A 56 -12.22 -26.15 9.86
C LEU A 56 -11.74 -25.44 8.59
N ALA A 57 -11.93 -26.06 7.42
CA ALA A 57 -11.54 -25.49 6.14
C ALA A 57 -12.40 -24.30 5.69
N SER A 58 -13.61 -24.12 6.22
CA SER A 58 -14.42 -22.90 5.99
C SER A 58 -13.77 -21.64 6.58
N TYR A 59 -12.92 -21.78 7.60
CA TYR A 59 -12.17 -20.67 8.21
C TYR A 59 -10.84 -20.37 7.51
N LEU A 60 -10.40 -21.24 6.60
CA LEU A 60 -9.12 -21.15 5.90
C LEU A 60 -8.95 -19.80 5.15
N PRO A 61 -9.96 -19.24 4.45
CA PRO A 61 -9.85 -17.93 3.82
C PRO A 61 -9.63 -16.80 4.82
N LEU A 62 -10.23 -16.88 6.00
CA LEU A 62 -10.11 -15.87 7.05
C LEU A 62 -8.72 -15.93 7.69
N VAL A 63 -8.21 -17.13 7.96
CA VAL A 63 -6.83 -17.34 8.44
C VAL A 63 -5.82 -16.84 7.41
N VAL A 64 -5.97 -17.18 6.14
CA VAL A 64 -5.06 -16.70 5.09
C VAL A 64 -5.18 -15.19 4.88
N GLY A 65 -6.38 -14.62 4.94
CA GLY A 65 -6.59 -13.17 4.87
C GLY A 65 -5.86 -12.41 5.99
N THR A 66 -5.97 -12.90 7.24
CA THR A 66 -5.26 -12.32 8.37
C THR A 66 -3.73 -12.45 8.24
N LEU A 67 -3.23 -13.60 7.81
CA LEU A 67 -1.80 -13.80 7.52
C LEU A 67 -1.31 -12.87 6.41
N ASN A 68 -2.06 -12.73 5.32
CA ASN A 68 -1.73 -11.82 4.23
C ASN A 68 -1.69 -10.35 4.71
N GLY A 69 -2.60 -9.94 5.59
CA GLY A 69 -2.56 -8.62 6.22
C GLY A 69 -1.28 -8.39 7.02
N ILE A 70 -0.86 -9.36 7.82
CA ILE A 70 0.40 -9.32 8.58
C ILE A 70 1.61 -9.25 7.63
N LEU A 71 1.65 -10.10 6.60
CA LEU A 71 2.73 -10.13 5.61
C LEU A 71 2.82 -8.82 4.83
N THR A 72 1.68 -8.24 4.46
CA THR A 72 1.60 -6.94 3.78
C THR A 72 2.14 -5.83 4.67
N TYR A 73 1.80 -5.82 5.96
CA TYR A 73 2.37 -4.87 6.91
C TYR A 73 3.90 -5.02 7.04
N LEU A 74 4.41 -6.25 7.18
CA LEU A 74 5.86 -6.50 7.24
C LEU A 74 6.57 -6.05 5.96
N PHE A 75 5.94 -6.27 4.80
CA PHE A 75 6.43 -5.79 3.52
C PHE A 75 6.51 -4.25 3.48
N LEU A 76 5.44 -3.57 3.86
CA LEU A 76 5.40 -2.11 3.91
C LEU A 76 6.49 -1.56 4.85
N MET A 77 6.67 -2.17 6.02
CA MET A 77 7.77 -1.83 6.93
C MET A 77 9.15 -2.01 6.30
N GLN A 78 9.36 -3.08 5.53
CA GLN A 78 10.61 -3.30 4.82
C GLN A 78 10.86 -2.19 3.79
N VAL A 79 9.84 -1.77 3.05
CA VAL A 79 9.94 -0.66 2.09
C VAL A 79 10.22 0.65 2.81
N VAL A 80 9.56 0.94 3.93
CA VAL A 80 9.82 2.16 4.70
C VAL A 80 11.27 2.17 5.21
N LYS A 81 11.75 1.06 5.78
CA LYS A 81 13.14 0.92 6.21
C LYS A 81 14.13 1.11 5.07
N PHE A 82 13.80 0.60 3.88
CA PHE A 82 14.62 0.78 2.68
C PHE A 82 14.73 2.25 2.26
N PHE A 83 13.68 3.06 2.41
CA PHE A 83 13.73 4.50 2.10
C PHE A 83 14.27 5.37 3.24
N ALA A 84 14.05 4.98 4.50
CA ALA A 84 14.46 5.72 5.68
C ALA A 84 15.92 5.43 6.11
N GLY A 85 16.48 4.28 5.69
CA GLY A 85 17.83 3.86 6.08
C GLY A 85 17.99 3.79 7.60
N GLU A 86 19.10 4.34 8.11
CA GLU A 86 19.42 4.37 9.54
C GLU A 86 18.53 5.31 10.37
N ALA A 87 17.77 6.20 9.73
CA ALA A 87 16.83 7.07 10.43
C ALA A 87 15.57 6.34 10.91
N TYR A 88 15.42 5.05 10.59
CA TYR A 88 14.26 4.26 11.00
C TYR A 88 14.37 3.86 12.50
N PRO A 89 13.44 4.29 13.37
CA PRO A 89 13.54 4.02 14.80
C PRO A 89 13.44 2.52 15.09
N ALA A 90 14.45 1.98 15.77
CA ALA A 90 14.42 0.62 16.30
C ALA A 90 13.28 0.51 17.33
N ARG A 91 12.30 -0.34 17.06
CA ARG A 91 11.06 -0.45 17.84
C ARG A 91 11.03 -1.78 18.59
N THR A 92 10.62 -1.74 19.86
CA THR A 92 10.47 -2.97 20.66
C THR A 92 9.29 -3.82 20.17
N ARG A 93 9.27 -5.12 20.48
CA ARG A 93 8.20 -6.06 20.06
C ARG A 93 6.80 -5.56 20.41
N VAL A 94 6.61 -4.99 21.60
CA VAL A 94 5.33 -4.42 22.05
C VAL A 94 4.94 -3.18 21.24
N ALA A 95 5.90 -2.32 20.94
CA ALA A 95 5.64 -1.13 20.14
C ALA A 95 5.36 -1.47 18.67
N HIS A 96 5.93 -2.56 18.14
CA HIS A 96 5.56 -3.12 16.84
C HIS A 96 4.11 -3.58 16.80
N LEU A 97 3.64 -4.27 17.85
CA LEU A 97 2.26 -4.74 17.93
C LEU A 97 1.26 -3.57 18.04
N LYS A 98 1.59 -2.55 18.83
CA LYS A 98 0.79 -1.32 18.89
C LYS A 98 0.75 -0.58 17.54
N HIS A 99 1.86 -0.56 16.81
CA HIS A 99 1.92 0.06 15.47
C HIS A 99 1.09 -0.73 14.45
N PHE A 100 1.19 -2.06 14.49
CA PHE A 100 0.37 -2.94 13.66
C PHE A 100 -1.12 -2.74 13.96
N ALA A 101 -1.52 -2.74 15.24
CA ALA A 101 -2.91 -2.49 15.62
C ALA A 101 -3.39 -1.11 15.14
N GLY A 102 -2.55 -0.07 15.23
CA GLY A 102 -2.87 1.24 14.70
C GLY A 102 -2.95 1.28 13.17
N PHE A 103 -2.11 0.52 12.46
CA PHE A 103 -2.20 0.35 11.02
C PHE A 103 -3.49 -0.37 10.61
N VAL A 104 -3.88 -1.43 11.32
CA VAL A 104 -5.14 -2.14 11.09
C VAL A 104 -6.33 -1.21 11.33
N LEU A 105 -6.32 -0.44 12.42
CA LEU A 105 -7.36 0.54 12.70
C LEU A 105 -7.43 1.63 11.62
N LEU A 106 -6.27 2.12 11.16
CA LEU A 106 -6.19 3.09 10.07
C LEU A 106 -6.73 2.52 8.75
N ALA A 107 -6.37 1.29 8.42
CA ALA A 107 -6.86 0.60 7.23
C ALA A 107 -8.37 0.36 7.30
N LEU A 108 -8.91 -0.01 8.47
CA LEU A 108 -10.34 -0.13 8.71
C LEU A 108 -11.06 1.21 8.56
N LEU A 109 -10.54 2.28 9.17
CA LEU A 109 -11.12 3.62 9.05
C LEU A 109 -11.09 4.12 7.60
N PHE A 110 -9.98 3.89 6.89
CA PHE A 110 -9.87 4.21 5.47
C PHE A 110 -10.86 3.39 4.64
N GLY A 111 -10.96 2.09 4.88
CA GLY A 111 -11.89 1.20 4.18
C GLY A 111 -13.35 1.55 4.43
N LEU A 112 -13.71 1.87 5.68
CA LEU A 112 -15.05 2.34 6.04
C LEU A 112 -15.34 3.70 5.44
N GLY A 113 -14.41 4.67 5.52
CA GLY A 113 -14.60 6.00 4.94
C GLY A 113 -14.72 5.96 3.41
N ALA A 114 -13.87 5.16 2.75
CA ALA A 114 -13.92 4.92 1.32
C ALA A 114 -15.20 4.18 0.91
N GLY A 115 -15.58 3.13 1.65
CA GLY A 115 -16.75 2.31 1.38
C GLY A 115 -18.05 3.08 1.59
N VAL A 116 -18.23 3.68 2.77
CA VAL A 116 -19.39 4.53 3.10
C VAL A 116 -19.44 5.72 2.15
N GLY A 117 -18.30 6.33 1.85
CA GLY A 117 -18.20 7.41 0.88
C GLY A 117 -18.71 6.99 -0.51
N LEU A 118 -18.19 5.89 -1.06
CA LEU A 118 -18.59 5.40 -2.38
C LEU A 118 -20.06 4.93 -2.43
N VAL A 119 -20.55 4.30 -1.36
CA VAL A 119 -21.92 3.78 -1.26
C VAL A 119 -22.95 4.90 -1.08
N LEU A 120 -22.70 5.87 -0.21
CA LEU A 120 -23.63 6.98 0.01
C LEU A 120 -23.64 7.95 -1.17
N PHE A 121 -22.46 8.31 -1.69
CA PHE A 121 -22.32 9.23 -2.82
C PHE A 121 -20.96 9.03 -3.51
N PHE A 122 -20.96 8.53 -4.75
CA PHE A 122 -19.75 8.24 -5.53
C PHE A 122 -18.72 9.38 -5.55
N VAL A 123 -19.19 10.63 -5.70
CA VAL A 123 -18.33 11.84 -5.79
C VAL A 123 -17.56 12.15 -4.49
N PRO A 124 -18.18 12.33 -3.31
CA PRO A 124 -17.45 12.56 -2.06
C PRO A 124 -16.63 11.36 -1.61
N GLY A 125 -17.06 10.13 -1.88
CA GLY A 125 -16.24 8.94 -1.64
C GLY A 125 -14.95 8.98 -2.44
N PHE A 126 -15.05 9.19 -3.75
CA PHE A 126 -13.89 9.30 -4.63
C PHE A 126 -12.97 10.48 -4.25
N TYR A 127 -13.55 11.63 -3.86
CA TYR A 127 -12.79 12.77 -3.37
C TYR A 127 -12.02 12.45 -2.08
N PHE A 128 -12.65 11.76 -1.14
CA PHE A 128 -12.02 11.33 0.11
C PHE A 128 -10.89 10.33 -0.14
N LEU A 129 -11.12 9.33 -1.02
CA LEU A 129 -10.08 8.39 -1.44
C LEU A 129 -8.85 9.13 -1.97
N ASN A 130 -9.03 10.05 -2.92
CA ASN A 130 -7.92 10.77 -3.55
C ASN A 130 -7.12 11.61 -2.54
N ARG A 131 -7.78 12.15 -1.51
CA ARG A 131 -7.17 12.97 -0.45
C ARG A 131 -6.48 12.17 0.65
N CYS A 132 -7.01 11.00 0.99
CA CYS A 132 -6.53 10.16 2.08
C CYS A 132 -5.71 8.96 1.61
N PHE A 133 -5.48 8.83 0.30
CA PHE A 133 -4.74 7.72 -0.30
C PHE A 133 -3.33 7.51 0.26
N LEU A 134 -2.67 8.59 0.70
CA LEU A 134 -1.31 8.58 1.25
C LEU A 134 -1.28 8.45 2.78
N ALA A 135 -2.42 8.50 3.46
CA ALA A 135 -2.50 8.43 4.92
C ALA A 135 -1.87 7.14 5.50
N PRO A 136 -2.03 5.94 4.89
CA PRO A 136 -1.35 4.73 5.35
C PRO A 136 0.18 4.83 5.30
N MET A 137 0.74 5.48 4.27
CA MET A 137 2.19 5.66 4.15
C MET A 137 2.74 6.67 5.16
N LEU A 138 2.01 7.76 5.41
CA LEU A 138 2.34 8.75 6.44
C LEU A 138 2.40 8.15 7.84
N TYR A 139 1.50 7.22 8.15
CA TYR A 139 1.50 6.51 9.43
C TYR A 139 2.70 5.56 9.58
N LEU A 140 3.10 4.92 8.47
CA LEU A 140 4.23 4.00 8.43
C LEU A 140 5.59 4.72 8.57
N ASP A 141 5.72 5.95 8.09
CA ASP A 141 6.90 6.81 8.32
C ASP A 141 7.07 7.20 9.81
N GLY A 142 6.11 6.86 10.68
CA GLY A 142 6.26 6.92 12.13
C GLY A 142 6.23 8.32 12.75
N LYS A 143 6.14 9.37 11.93
CA LYS A 143 6.17 10.78 12.36
C LYS A 143 4.82 11.30 12.86
N ALA A 144 3.72 10.61 12.61
CA ALA A 144 2.36 11.05 12.94
C ALA A 144 1.48 9.91 13.47
N GLY A 145 0.60 10.21 14.44
CA GLY A 145 -0.44 9.29 14.91
C GLY A 145 -1.60 9.13 13.90
N ILE A 146 -2.48 8.16 14.10
CA ILE A 146 -3.54 7.74 13.15
C ILE A 146 -4.32 8.93 12.56
N PHE A 147 -4.90 9.79 13.40
CA PHE A 147 -5.65 10.98 12.95
C PHE A 147 -4.75 12.09 12.39
N ALA A 148 -3.53 12.21 12.90
CA ALA A 148 -2.56 13.18 12.40
C ALA A 148 -2.08 12.80 10.98
N SER A 149 -1.93 11.51 10.67
CA SER A 149 -1.60 11.01 9.33
C SER A 149 -2.69 11.33 8.31
N PHE A 150 -3.97 11.24 8.70
CA PHE A 150 -5.07 11.68 7.82
C PHE A 150 -5.06 13.18 7.59
N ARG A 151 -4.89 13.98 8.65
CA ARG A 151 -4.84 15.44 8.55
C ARG A 151 -3.66 15.90 7.69
N GLU A 152 -2.49 15.29 7.88
CA GLU A 152 -1.29 15.59 7.10
C GLU A 152 -1.44 15.15 5.64
N SER A 153 -2.05 13.99 5.37
CA SER A 153 -2.40 13.60 3.99
C SER A 153 -3.30 14.66 3.37
N TRP A 154 -4.32 15.12 4.10
CA TRP A 154 -5.28 16.09 3.60
C TRP A 154 -4.69 17.47 3.31
N THR A 155 -3.75 17.95 4.13
CA THR A 155 -3.06 19.23 3.93
C THR A 155 -2.06 19.15 2.78
N ARG A 156 -1.27 18.08 2.70
CA ARG A 156 -0.24 17.88 1.66
C ARG A 156 -0.81 17.62 0.28
N THR A 157 -1.98 17.00 0.21
CA THR A 157 -2.68 16.75 -1.06
C THR A 157 -3.44 17.97 -1.58
N LYS A 158 -3.57 19.06 -0.80
CA LYS A 158 -4.13 20.34 -1.29
C LYS A 158 -3.26 20.88 -2.43
N GLY A 159 -3.88 21.16 -3.58
CA GLY A 159 -3.20 21.72 -4.76
C GLY A 159 -2.70 20.70 -5.79
N HIS A 160 -2.62 19.41 -5.43
CA HIS A 160 -2.08 18.35 -6.31
C HIS A 160 -3.15 17.35 -6.79
N PHE A 161 -4.42 17.78 -6.89
CA PHE A 161 -5.55 16.89 -7.19
C PHE A 161 -5.36 16.08 -8.48
N TYR A 162 -4.92 16.72 -9.56
CA TYR A 162 -4.72 16.05 -10.86
C TYR A 162 -3.60 15.01 -10.82
N THR A 163 -2.51 15.28 -10.09
CA THR A 163 -1.39 14.33 -9.90
C THR A 163 -1.81 13.12 -9.07
N LEU A 164 -2.64 13.34 -8.05
CA LEU A 164 -3.17 12.25 -7.23
C LEU A 164 -4.22 11.44 -8.00
N LEU A 165 -5.03 12.11 -8.83
CA LEU A 165 -6.03 11.47 -9.68
C LEU A 165 -5.39 10.50 -10.68
N SER A 166 -4.32 10.93 -11.36
CA SER A 166 -3.54 10.05 -12.24
C SER A 166 -2.85 8.93 -11.48
N ALA A 167 -2.33 9.21 -10.28
CA ALA A 167 -1.74 8.17 -9.44
C ALA A 167 -2.76 7.11 -9.01
N LEU A 168 -3.96 7.53 -8.63
CA LEU A 168 -5.07 6.66 -8.28
C LEU A 168 -5.50 5.85 -9.51
N GLY A 169 -5.60 6.46 -10.68
CA GLY A 169 -5.86 5.76 -11.95
C GLY A 169 -4.82 4.67 -12.25
N ILE A 170 -3.53 4.96 -12.08
CA ILE A 170 -2.46 3.98 -12.26
C ILE A 170 -2.60 2.82 -11.27
N VAL A 171 -2.85 3.10 -9.98
CA VAL A 171 -3.01 2.04 -8.99
C VAL A 171 -4.26 1.20 -9.25
N LEU A 172 -5.35 1.81 -9.70
CA LEU A 172 -6.55 1.08 -10.13
C LEU A 172 -6.28 0.19 -11.35
N LEU A 173 -5.52 0.67 -12.34
CA LEU A 173 -5.11 -0.14 -13.49
C LEU A 173 -4.24 -1.32 -13.05
N LEU A 174 -3.27 -1.09 -12.16
CA LEU A 174 -2.46 -2.16 -11.59
C LEU A 174 -3.30 -3.17 -10.81
N ALA A 175 -4.29 -2.70 -10.03
CA ALA A 175 -5.21 -3.57 -9.33
C ALA A 175 -6.08 -4.40 -10.29
N ALA A 176 -6.55 -3.79 -11.39
CA ALA A 176 -7.30 -4.49 -12.44
C ALA A 176 -6.46 -5.58 -13.13
N VAL A 177 -5.20 -5.28 -13.47
CA VAL A 177 -4.26 -6.28 -14.00
C VAL A 177 -4.05 -7.40 -12.99
N ASN A 178 -3.91 -7.07 -11.70
CA ASN A 178 -3.76 -8.09 -10.66
C ASN A 178 -4.99 -8.99 -10.55
N ALA A 179 -6.20 -8.43 -10.67
CA ALA A 179 -7.44 -9.20 -10.67
C ALA A 179 -7.56 -10.13 -11.89
N VAL A 180 -7.24 -9.63 -13.09
CA VAL A 180 -7.30 -10.41 -14.34
C VAL A 180 -6.28 -11.56 -14.34
N THR A 181 -5.11 -11.36 -13.73
CA THR A 181 -4.07 -12.39 -13.61
C THR A 181 -4.30 -13.38 -12.45
N LEU A 182 -5.51 -13.41 -11.87
CA LEU A 182 -5.83 -14.25 -10.71
C LEU A 182 -4.83 -14.06 -9.56
N GLN A 183 -4.38 -12.82 -9.37
CA GLN A 183 -3.44 -12.40 -8.33
C GLN A 183 -2.01 -12.95 -8.47
N LEU A 184 -1.67 -13.65 -9.55
CA LEU A 184 -0.29 -14.10 -9.81
C LEU A 184 0.66 -12.92 -10.03
N ALA A 185 0.16 -11.82 -10.61
CA ALA A 185 0.96 -10.62 -10.80
C ALA A 185 1.25 -9.87 -9.48
N THR A 186 0.67 -10.26 -8.34
CA THR A 186 0.89 -9.63 -7.02
C THR A 186 2.37 -9.57 -6.66
N ILE A 187 3.14 -10.58 -7.07
CA ILE A 187 4.59 -10.67 -6.83
C ILE A 187 5.33 -9.44 -7.34
N ILE A 188 4.89 -8.89 -8.48
CA ILE A 188 5.49 -7.74 -9.15
C ILE A 188 4.70 -6.46 -8.84
N ILE A 189 3.37 -6.52 -8.93
CA ILE A 189 2.51 -5.35 -8.82
C ILE A 189 2.56 -4.76 -7.41
N LEU A 190 2.53 -5.59 -6.37
CA LEU A 190 2.56 -5.12 -4.98
C LEU A 190 3.82 -4.29 -4.69
N PRO A 191 5.05 -4.78 -4.97
CA PRO A 191 6.24 -3.98 -4.72
C PRO A 191 6.37 -2.78 -5.65
N VAL A 192 6.06 -2.91 -6.94
CA VAL A 192 6.13 -1.77 -7.87
C VAL A 192 5.16 -0.66 -7.46
N ALA A 193 3.89 -0.99 -7.15
CA ALA A 193 2.91 -0.02 -6.71
C ALA A 193 3.33 0.66 -5.41
N THR A 194 3.85 -0.10 -4.45
CA THR A 194 4.28 0.44 -3.16
C THR A 194 5.47 1.39 -3.32
N LEU A 195 6.49 1.01 -4.09
CA LEU A 195 7.66 1.85 -4.37
C LEU A 195 7.25 3.13 -5.11
N TYR A 196 6.39 3.00 -6.12
CA TYR A 196 5.84 4.14 -6.87
C TYR A 196 5.12 5.13 -5.95
N LEU A 197 4.27 4.63 -5.05
CA LEU A 197 3.56 5.48 -4.09
C LEU A 197 4.50 6.10 -3.05
N PHE A 198 5.57 5.41 -2.65
CA PHE A 198 6.61 5.98 -1.79
C PHE A 198 7.40 7.10 -2.48
N ILE A 199 7.68 6.97 -3.78
CA ILE A 199 8.30 8.02 -4.58
C ILE A 199 7.38 9.24 -4.68
N LEU A 200 6.10 9.03 -4.97
CA LEU A 200 5.08 10.09 -4.97
C LEU A 200 4.96 10.76 -3.60
N TYR A 201 4.99 9.97 -2.53
CA TYR A 201 4.98 10.47 -1.16
C TYR A 201 6.17 11.39 -0.87
N ARG A 202 7.40 10.97 -1.22
CA ARG A 202 8.61 11.78 -1.04
C ARG A 202 8.54 13.07 -1.86
N TYR A 203 8.01 13.01 -3.09
CA TYR A 203 7.78 14.20 -3.90
C TYR A 203 6.84 15.21 -3.22
N LEU A 204 5.76 14.74 -2.59
CA LEU A 204 4.85 15.59 -1.81
C LEU A 204 5.46 16.13 -0.50
N GLN A 205 6.58 15.55 -0.05
CA GLN A 205 7.41 16.10 1.02
C GLN A 205 8.47 17.09 0.52
N GLU A 206 8.37 17.53 -0.74
CA GLU A 206 9.35 18.40 -1.39
C GLU A 206 10.74 17.73 -1.59
N ILE A 207 10.82 16.41 -1.51
CA ILE A 207 12.03 15.65 -1.84
C ILE A 207 12.02 15.34 -3.34
N PRO A 208 13.05 15.74 -4.12
CA PRO A 208 13.10 15.49 -5.56
C PRO A 208 12.98 14.01 -5.90
N GLN A 209 12.26 13.71 -6.99
CA GLN A 209 12.02 12.36 -7.49
C GLN A 209 13.32 11.61 -7.83
N ASP A 210 14.33 12.33 -8.31
CA ASP A 210 15.62 11.78 -8.76
C ASP A 210 16.54 11.34 -7.61
N LYS A 211 16.21 11.70 -6.36
CA LYS A 211 16.98 11.23 -5.20
C LYS A 211 16.69 9.76 -4.95
N THR A 212 17.61 8.91 -5.38
CA THR A 212 17.67 7.50 -5.01
C THR A 212 17.61 7.35 -3.47
N PRO A 213 16.89 6.32 -2.97
CA PRO A 213 16.99 5.95 -1.56
C PRO A 213 18.47 5.67 -1.21
N ALA A 214 18.87 5.97 0.02
CA ALA A 214 20.22 5.66 0.49
C ALA A 214 20.45 4.15 0.35
N LEU A 215 21.34 3.78 -0.57
CA LEU A 215 21.86 2.42 -0.74
C LEU A 215 22.94 2.16 0.29
#